data_AF-A0A536CB28-F1
#
_entry.id   AF-A0A536CB28-F1
#
_cell.length_a   1.000
_cell.length_b   1.000
_cell.length_c   1.000
_cell.angle_alpha   90.00
_cell.angle_beta   90.00
_cell.angle_gamma   90.00
#
_symmetry.space_group_name_H-M   'P 1'
#
loop_
_entity.id
_entity.type
_entity.pdbx_description
1 polymer ?
#
loop_
_entity_poly.entity_id
_entity_poly.type
_entity_poly.pdbx_seq_one_letter_code
_entity_poly.pdbx_strand_id
1 'polypeptide(L)'
;MVNRNDGLEAGDVAFIERLARDLPGVSELLDAYRRDNDFAVLPYVFMGAYLWPWFLEHFRSKDARLRSAAIAYLDSLERELAAEDNATRNLVQIEFVEWLQNSDPALDDVRRALPPRLGRSVARGD
;
A
#
# COMPACT_ATOMS: atom_id res chain seq x y z
N MET A 1 13.05 -8.34 -30.52
CA MET A 1 12.16 -7.36 -29.87
C MET A 1 12.16 -7.73 -28.39
N VAL A 2 12.96 -7.03 -27.58
CA VAL A 2 13.11 -7.36 -26.16
C VAL A 2 11.85 -6.86 -25.47
N ASN A 3 10.98 -7.78 -25.06
CA ASN A 3 9.87 -7.48 -24.17
C ASN A 3 10.50 -7.19 -22.81
N ARG A 4 10.81 -5.92 -22.52
CA ARG A 4 11.18 -5.55 -21.16
C ARG A 4 9.91 -5.67 -20.34
N ASN A 5 9.87 -6.73 -19.54
CA ASN A 5 8.84 -6.93 -18.55
C ASN A 5 9.33 -6.18 -17.31
N ASP A 6 9.03 -4.88 -17.25
CA ASP A 6 9.57 -3.96 -16.24
C ASP A 6 9.01 -4.23 -14.82
N GLY A 7 8.17 -5.26 -14.67
CA GLY A 7 7.42 -5.54 -13.44
C GLY A 7 6.31 -4.52 -13.17
N LEU A 8 5.98 -3.68 -14.16
CA LEU A 8 4.97 -2.63 -14.07
C LEU A 8 3.68 -3.08 -14.75
N GLU A 9 2.77 -3.66 -13.97
CA GLU A 9 1.44 -3.95 -14.49
C GLU A 9 0.56 -2.69 -14.47
N ALA A 10 -0.23 -2.49 -15.53
CA ALA A 10 -1.08 -1.29 -15.64
C ALA A 10 -2.07 -1.16 -14.48
N GLY A 11 -2.48 -2.29 -13.88
CA GLY A 11 -3.33 -2.35 -12.69
C GLY A 11 -2.69 -1.69 -11.47
N ASP A 12 -1.40 -1.92 -11.25
CA ASP A 12 -0.66 -1.44 -10.08
C ASP A 12 -0.49 0.07 -10.08
N VAL A 13 -0.12 0.62 -11.24
CA VAL A 13 -0.04 2.07 -11.43
C VAL A 13 -1.43 2.68 -11.25
N ALA A 14 -2.47 2.08 -11.83
CA ALA A 14 -3.83 2.56 -11.67
C ALA A 14 -4.28 2.52 -10.20
N PHE A 15 -3.88 1.51 -9.43
CA PHE A 15 -4.15 1.44 -8.00
C PHE A 15 -3.48 2.58 -7.23
N ILE A 16 -2.20 2.83 -7.47
CA ILE A 16 -1.46 3.94 -6.85
C ILE A 16 -2.10 5.30 -7.17
N GLU A 17 -2.53 5.51 -8.40
CA GLU A 17 -3.23 6.74 -8.81
C GLU A 17 -4.58 6.89 -8.09
N ARG A 18 -5.31 5.78 -7.86
CA ARG A 18 -6.53 5.81 -7.04
C ARG A 18 -6.21 6.20 -5.61
N LEU A 19 -5.16 5.63 -5.01
CA LEU A 19 -4.72 6.02 -3.66
C LEU A 19 -4.38 7.51 -3.59
N ALA A 20 -3.62 8.04 -4.55
CA ALA A 20 -3.23 9.44 -4.61
C ALA A 20 -4.43 10.39 -4.70
N ARG A 21 -5.46 10.00 -5.46
CA ARG A 21 -6.71 10.77 -5.59
C ARG A 21 -7.59 10.70 -4.35
N ASP A 22 -7.70 9.51 -3.76
CA ASP A 22 -8.73 9.22 -2.75
C ASP A 22 -8.22 9.47 -1.31
N LEU A 23 -6.90 9.49 -1.09
CA LEU A 23 -6.28 9.66 0.23
C LEU A 23 -5.57 11.03 0.36
N PRO A 24 -5.92 11.85 1.36
CA PRO A 24 -5.24 13.11 1.62
C PRO A 24 -3.73 12.92 1.84
N GLY A 25 -2.91 13.74 1.17
CA GLY A 25 -1.46 13.73 1.27
C GLY A 25 -0.73 12.72 0.38
N VAL A 26 -1.43 11.69 -0.14
CA VAL A 26 -0.79 10.68 -1.00
C VAL A 26 -0.43 11.23 -2.38
N SER A 27 -1.22 12.16 -2.93
CA SER A 27 -0.86 12.85 -4.19
C SER A 27 0.48 13.57 -4.09
N GLU A 28 0.73 14.27 -2.98
CA GLU A 28 1.99 15.00 -2.77
C GLU A 28 3.17 14.04 -2.64
N LEU A 29 2.96 12.88 -1.99
CA LEU A 29 3.96 11.81 -1.93
C LEU A 29 4.26 11.22 -3.31
N LEU A 30 3.24 10.98 -4.12
CA LEU A 30 3.41 10.44 -5.48
C LEU A 30 4.15 11.44 -6.38
N ASP A 31 3.85 12.74 -6.27
CA ASP A 31 4.54 13.78 -7.02
C ASP A 31 5.99 13.98 -6.57
N ALA A 32 6.27 13.85 -5.27
CA ALA A 32 7.64 13.83 -4.75
C ALA A 32 8.40 12.62 -5.31
N TYR A 33 7.83 11.42 -5.18
CA TYR A 33 8.41 10.19 -5.70
C TYR A 33 8.73 10.28 -7.20
N ARG A 34 7.79 10.77 -8.02
CA ARG A 34 7.98 10.92 -9.46
C ARG A 34 9.15 11.83 -9.80
N ARG A 35 9.31 12.95 -9.10
CA ARG A 35 10.44 13.87 -9.32
C ARG A 35 11.78 13.20 -9.03
N ASP A 36 11.81 12.28 -8.07
CA ASP A 36 13.02 11.56 -7.67
C ASP A 36 13.32 10.34 -8.56
N ASN A 37 12.38 9.92 -9.43
CA ASN A 37 12.45 8.66 -10.19
C ASN A 37 12.19 8.87 -11.70
N ASP A 38 12.64 9.99 -12.28
CA ASP A 38 12.47 10.30 -13.71
C ASP A 38 11.01 10.18 -14.20
N PHE A 39 10.05 10.51 -13.32
CA PHE A 39 8.59 10.38 -13.52
C PHE A 39 8.07 8.95 -13.72
N ALA A 40 8.92 7.93 -13.59
CA ALA A 40 8.47 6.54 -13.55
C ALA A 40 7.78 6.25 -12.22
N VAL A 41 6.75 5.39 -12.25
CA VAL A 41 6.10 4.86 -11.04
C VAL A 41 6.54 3.41 -10.89
N LEU A 42 7.34 3.11 -9.86
CA LEU A 42 7.65 1.72 -9.47
C LEU A 42 6.78 1.35 -8.27
N PRO A 43 5.71 0.55 -8.44
CA PRO A 43 4.70 0.34 -7.41
C PRO A 43 5.26 -0.21 -6.11
N TYR A 44 6.13 -1.21 -6.20
CA TYR A 44 6.79 -1.83 -5.05
C TYR A 44 7.58 -0.79 -4.24
N VAL A 45 8.39 0.03 -4.92
CA VAL A 45 9.19 1.07 -4.25
C VAL A 45 8.30 2.13 -3.61
N PHE A 46 7.26 2.58 -4.31
CA PHE A 46 6.35 3.59 -3.78
C PHE A 46 5.58 3.07 -2.55
N MET A 47 5.06 1.84 -2.63
CA MET A 47 4.35 1.18 -1.53
C MET A 47 5.23 1.04 -0.29
N GLY A 48 6.42 0.45 -0.43
CA GLY A 48 7.29 0.17 0.71
C GLY A 48 8.04 1.39 1.25
N ALA A 49 8.55 2.28 0.39
CA ALA A 49 9.41 3.38 0.83
C ALA A 49 8.67 4.68 1.14
N TYR A 50 7.45 4.88 0.61
CA TYR A 50 6.71 6.14 0.76
C TYR A 50 5.37 5.93 1.46
N LEU A 51 4.52 5.03 0.95
CA LEU A 51 3.20 4.79 1.53
C LEU A 51 3.26 4.14 2.89
N TRP A 52 4.19 3.20 3.11
CA TRP A 52 4.32 2.53 4.40
C TRP A 52 4.72 3.49 5.55
N PRO A 53 5.78 4.31 5.42
CA PRO A 53 6.08 5.33 6.42
C PRO A 53 4.94 6.33 6.64
N TRP A 54 4.31 6.80 5.55
CA TRP A 54 3.15 7.68 5.62
C TRP A 54 2.00 7.05 6.42
N PHE A 55 1.67 5.80 6.11
CA PHE A 55 0.63 5.04 6.80
C PHE A 55 0.90 4.95 8.30
N LEU A 56 2.10 4.53 8.70
CA LEU A 56 2.43 4.38 10.12
C LEU A 56 2.36 5.70 10.88
N GLU A 57 2.88 6.78 10.30
CA GLU A 57 2.81 8.11 10.90
C GLU A 57 1.34 8.53 11.09
N HIS A 58 0.51 8.38 10.06
CA HIS A 58 -0.88 8.82 10.06
C HIS A 58 -1.74 7.95 10.97
N PHE A 59 -1.54 6.64 10.97
CA PHE A 59 -2.23 5.67 11.82
C PHE A 59 -2.01 5.96 13.30
N ARG A 60 -0.78 6.34 13.67
CA ARG A 60 -0.39 6.65 15.07
C ARG A 60 -0.58 8.11 15.44
N SER A 61 -1.03 8.96 14.51
CA SER A 61 -1.24 10.38 14.75
C SER A 61 -2.32 10.62 15.80
N LYS A 62 -2.23 11.72 16.54
CA LYS A 62 -3.31 12.20 17.43
C LYS A 62 -4.41 12.94 16.66
N ASP A 63 -4.15 13.37 15.44
CA ASP A 63 -5.15 13.96 14.56
C ASP A 63 -6.11 12.88 14.03
N ALA A 64 -7.40 13.05 14.31
CA ALA A 64 -8.43 12.11 13.87
C ALA A 64 -8.55 12.03 12.35
N ARG A 65 -8.32 13.13 11.62
CA ARG A 65 -8.39 13.17 10.16
C ARG A 65 -7.27 12.35 9.54
N LEU A 66 -6.04 12.50 10.05
CA LEU A 66 -4.89 11.72 9.58
C LEU A 66 -5.07 10.23 9.88
N ARG A 67 -5.55 9.89 11.09
CA ARG A 67 -5.88 8.49 11.40
C ARG A 67 -6.96 7.92 10.47
N SER A 68 -8.02 8.68 10.21
CA SER A 68 -9.07 8.24 9.28
C SER A 68 -8.55 7.99 7.87
N ALA A 69 -7.59 8.80 7.37
CA ALA A 69 -6.94 8.56 6.09
C ALA A 69 -6.12 7.24 6.09
N ALA A 70 -5.40 6.95 7.17
CA ALA A 70 -4.68 5.70 7.32
C ALA A 70 -5.61 4.47 7.38
N ILE A 71 -6.78 4.59 8.03
CA ILE A 71 -7.79 3.52 7.99
C ILE A 71 -8.37 3.35 6.58
N ALA A 72 -8.66 4.45 5.88
CA ALA A 72 -9.14 4.39 4.50
C ALA A 72 -8.12 3.73 3.54
N TYR A 73 -6.83 3.86 3.83
CA TYR A 73 -5.78 3.12 3.13
C TYR A 73 -5.89 1.61 3.35
N LEU A 74 -6.07 1.14 4.60
CA LEU A 74 -6.32 -0.28 4.88
C LEU A 74 -7.57 -0.80 4.17
N ASP A 75 -8.64 -0.01 4.11
CA ASP A 75 -9.86 -0.37 3.38
C ASP A 75 -9.63 -0.47 1.87
N SER A 76 -8.74 0.36 1.30
CA SER A 76 -8.36 0.25 -0.11
C SER A 76 -7.59 -1.04 -0.38
N LEU A 77 -6.65 -1.42 0.48
CA LEU A 77 -5.92 -2.68 0.36
C LEU A 77 -6.85 -3.91 0.50
N GLU A 78 -7.80 -3.87 1.44
CA GLU A 78 -8.83 -4.90 1.62
C GLU A 78 -9.66 -5.11 0.35
N ARG A 79 -10.00 -4.02 -0.36
CA ARG A 79 -10.75 -4.06 -1.63
C ARG A 79 -9.93 -4.71 -2.75
N GLU A 80 -8.65 -4.38 -2.87
CA GLU A 80 -7.80 -4.99 -3.91
C GLU A 80 -7.56 -6.50 -3.64
N LEU A 81 -7.48 -6.92 -2.38
CA LEU A 81 -7.49 -8.35 -2.03
C LEU A 81 -8.78 -9.08 -2.42
N ALA A 82 -9.88 -8.34 -2.63
CA ALA A 82 -11.14 -8.89 -3.10
C ALA A 82 -11.33 -8.82 -4.62
N ALA A 83 -10.55 -8.00 -5.33
CA ALA A 83 -10.67 -7.77 -6.75
C ALA A 83 -10.12 -8.93 -7.58
N GLU A 84 -10.62 -9.14 -8.79
CA GLU A 84 -10.15 -10.20 -9.71
C GLU A 84 -8.78 -9.92 -10.34
N ASP A 85 -8.27 -8.69 -10.21
CA ASP A 85 -6.95 -8.31 -10.70
C ASP A 85 -5.85 -8.97 -9.85
N ASN A 86 -5.26 -10.04 -10.41
CA ASN A 86 -4.24 -10.82 -9.71
C ASN A 86 -2.93 -10.03 -9.52
N ALA A 87 -2.66 -9.04 -10.37
CA ALA A 87 -1.41 -8.28 -10.31
C ALA A 87 -1.39 -7.33 -9.11
N THR A 88 -2.42 -6.49 -9.01
CA THR A 88 -2.57 -5.57 -7.87
C THR A 88 -2.80 -6.33 -6.57
N ARG A 89 -3.49 -7.47 -6.61
CA ARG A 89 -3.57 -8.37 -5.45
C ARG A 89 -2.19 -8.84 -5.02
N ASN A 90 -1.33 -9.24 -5.96
CA ASN A 90 0.03 -9.68 -5.67
C ASN A 90 0.89 -8.56 -5.09
N LEU A 91 0.77 -7.33 -5.61
CA LEU A 91 1.43 -6.16 -5.04
C LEU A 91 1.04 -5.95 -3.57
N VAL A 92 -0.27 -5.98 -3.26
CA VAL A 92 -0.75 -5.85 -1.87
C VAL A 92 -0.29 -7.01 -0.99
N GLN A 93 -0.27 -8.23 -1.53
CA GLN A 93 0.21 -9.40 -0.82
C GLN A 93 1.69 -9.25 -0.42
N ILE A 94 2.55 -8.87 -1.36
CA ILE A 94 3.99 -8.77 -1.11
C ILE A 94 4.31 -7.55 -0.23
N GLU A 95 3.90 -6.35 -0.66
CA GLU A 95 4.38 -5.10 -0.05
C GLU A 95 3.67 -4.75 1.27
N PHE A 96 2.54 -5.39 1.56
CA PHE A 96 1.83 -5.15 2.81
C PHE A 96 1.71 -6.42 3.66
N VAL A 97 1.18 -7.51 3.11
CA VAL A 97 0.89 -8.71 3.92
C VAL A 97 2.17 -9.41 4.35
N GLU A 98 3.02 -9.79 3.40
CA GLU A 98 4.28 -10.48 3.69
C GLU A 98 5.22 -9.59 4.50
N TRP A 99 5.30 -8.30 4.17
CA TRP A 99 6.08 -7.35 4.95
C TRP A 99 5.60 -7.29 6.42
N LEU A 100 4.29 -7.15 6.66
CA LEU A 100 3.74 -7.05 8.01
C LEU A 100 3.86 -8.37 8.80
N GLN A 101 3.81 -9.51 8.12
CA GLN A 101 4.07 -10.83 8.73
C GLN A 101 5.51 -10.93 9.25
N ASN A 102 6.47 -10.44 8.47
CA ASN A 102 7.90 -10.53 8.79
C ASN A 102 8.43 -9.35 9.62
N SER A 103 7.55 -8.42 9.99
CA SER A 103 7.92 -7.20 10.71
C SER A 103 7.85 -7.32 12.23
N ASP A 104 8.48 -6.36 12.91
CA ASP A 104 8.60 -6.27 14.37
C ASP A 104 7.26 -6.52 15.11
N PRO A 105 7.26 -7.27 16.23
CA PRO A 105 6.10 -7.38 17.12
C PRO A 105 5.49 -6.04 17.56
N ALA A 106 6.25 -4.95 17.55
CA ALA A 106 5.78 -3.60 17.85
C ALA A 106 4.71 -3.05 16.88
N LEU A 107 4.34 -3.79 15.83
CA LEU A 107 3.24 -3.47 14.91
C LEU A 107 1.90 -4.16 15.27
N ASP A 108 1.77 -4.69 16.48
CA ASP A 108 0.52 -5.32 16.94
C ASP A 108 -0.70 -4.39 16.92
N ASP A 109 -0.49 -3.08 17.07
CA ASP A 109 -1.53 -2.07 16.91
C ASP A 109 -2.09 -2.06 15.49
N VAL A 110 -1.22 -2.13 14.48
CA VAL A 110 -1.61 -2.27 13.07
C VAL A 110 -2.34 -3.58 12.83
N ARG A 111 -1.80 -4.71 13.31
CA ARG A 111 -2.40 -6.05 13.14
C ARG A 111 -3.83 -6.12 13.70
N ARG A 112 -4.09 -5.46 14.83
CA ARG A 112 -5.42 -5.39 15.45
C ARG A 112 -6.41 -4.50 14.71
N ALA A 113 -5.92 -3.56 13.90
CA ALA A 113 -6.75 -2.65 13.12
C ALA A 113 -7.05 -3.17 11.71
N LEU A 114 -6.50 -4.33 11.32
CA LEU A 114 -6.68 -4.87 9.97
C LEU A 114 -8.15 -5.23 9.71
N PRO A 115 -8.68 -4.85 8.53
CA PRO A 115 -9.93 -5.39 8.02
C PRO A 115 -9.89 -6.91 7.86
N PRO A 116 -11.05 -7.60 7.75
CA PRO A 116 -11.11 -9.06 7.89
C PRO A 116 -10.30 -9.88 6.87
N ARG A 117 -10.23 -9.53 5.58
CA ARG A 117 -9.44 -10.30 4.61
C ARG A 117 -7.96 -10.07 4.84
N LEU A 118 -7.52 -8.81 5.00
CA LEU A 118 -6.15 -8.47 5.36
C LEU A 118 -5.69 -9.20 6.64
N GLY A 119 -6.52 -9.16 7.69
CA GLY A 119 -6.23 -9.85 8.94
C GLY A 119 -6.06 -11.36 8.76
N ARG A 120 -6.90 -11.99 7.92
CA ARG A 120 -6.75 -13.41 7.58
C ARG A 120 -5.51 -13.69 6.75
N SER A 121 -5.20 -12.84 5.77
CA SER A 121 -4.00 -13.00 4.93
C SER A 121 -2.73 -12.90 5.77
N VAL A 122 -2.66 -11.92 6.67
CA VAL A 122 -1.53 -11.76 7.60
C VAL A 122 -1.43 -12.94 8.57
N ALA A 123 -2.55 -13.47 9.08
CA ALA A 123 -2.52 -14.59 10.02
C ALA A 123 -2.14 -15.94 9.39
N ARG A 124 -2.26 -16.11 8.06
CA ARG A 124 -2.08 -17.40 7.40
C ARG A 124 -0.63 -17.82 7.17
N GLY A 125 0.29 -16.86 7.02
CA GLY A 125 1.72 -17.15 6.82
C GLY A 125 1.94 -18.30 5.82
N ASP A 126 1.45 -18.12 4.58
CA ASP A 126 1.66 -19.10 3.51
C ASP A 126 3.10 -19.01 2.97
#